data_AF-A0A645ARW4-F1
#
_entry.id   AF-A0A645ARW4-F1
#
_cell.length_a   1.000
_cell.length_b   1.000
_cell.length_c   1.000
_cell.angle_alpha   90.00
_cell.angle_beta   90.00
_cell.angle_gamma   90.00
#
_symmetry.space_group_name_H-M   'P 1'
#
loop_
_entity.id
_entity.type
_entity.pdbx_description
1 polymer ?
#
loop_
_entity_poly.entity_id
_entity_poly.type
_entity_poly.pdbx_seq_one_letter_code
_entity_poly.pdbx_strand_id
1 'polypeptide(L)'
;MPRYKSVHTGPQIDSGVARALPGGEIDAALDSKVEIEFLDNIDFTNPVAQAGIGGMHGSVAYAVDRWKLISGTVSWSSNGLTLNGTIRQIREFSIGFPVVPSIEMHSGTATITYDDTTKYCDIISSGGVIKRPHLGIRGITDWAKIPTLDREITLRKCQKYYYRCSANYATGYAYAGVARFSIPLPVSMRVSSPSIVISGYLICNGSSEAMGSVLSSSGADTAVLTLSMNSGLASTFPLCAQPTSVEVIADLEGA
;
A
#
# COMPACT_ATOMS: atom_id res chain seq x y z
N MET A 1 0.44 26.22 13.53
CA MET A 1 1.45 25.62 12.62
C MET A 1 0.84 25.59 11.22
N PRO A 2 1.49 26.13 10.18
CA PRO A 2 0.92 26.19 8.84
C PRO A 2 0.91 24.77 8.26
N ARG A 3 -0.28 24.22 7.97
CA ARG A 3 -0.45 22.95 7.26
C ARG A 3 -0.15 23.18 5.79
N TYR A 4 0.89 22.54 5.26
CA TYR A 4 1.15 22.54 3.83
C TYR A 4 0.14 21.58 3.16
N LYS A 5 -0.84 22.13 2.45
CA LYS A 5 -1.65 21.33 1.50
C LYS A 5 -0.75 20.99 0.33
N SER A 6 -0.49 19.71 0.04
CA SER A 6 0.18 19.36 -1.21
C SER A 6 -0.77 19.69 -2.37
N VAL A 7 -0.36 20.63 -3.22
CA VAL A 7 -1.17 21.15 -4.34
C VAL A 7 -1.09 20.22 -5.56
N HIS A 8 -0.32 19.13 -5.52
CA HIS A 8 0.02 18.38 -6.72
C HIS A 8 -0.46 16.94 -6.65
N THR A 9 -1.42 16.59 -7.51
CA THR A 9 -1.84 15.22 -7.77
C THR A 9 -0.86 14.56 -8.76
N GLY A 10 -0.76 13.23 -8.75
CA GLY A 10 0.19 12.44 -9.57
C GLY A 10 0.38 12.91 -11.03
N PRO A 11 -0.69 13.30 -11.76
CA PRO A 11 -0.54 13.80 -13.14
C PRO A 11 0.23 15.13 -13.27
N GLN A 12 0.28 15.94 -12.21
CA GLN A 12 1.00 17.21 -12.22
C GLN A 12 2.51 17.04 -12.04
N ILE A 13 2.97 15.93 -11.46
CA ILE A 13 4.38 15.55 -11.38
C ILE A 13 4.88 15.13 -12.77
N ASP A 14 4.06 14.38 -13.51
CA ASP A 14 4.37 13.96 -14.89
C ASP A 14 4.41 15.16 -15.86
N SER A 15 3.62 16.21 -15.61
CA SER A 15 3.70 17.48 -16.35
C SER A 15 4.87 18.39 -15.95
N GLY A 16 5.48 18.15 -14.77
CA GLY A 16 6.66 18.88 -14.31
C GLY A 16 7.92 18.54 -15.11
N VAL A 17 7.99 17.32 -15.64
CA VAL A 17 9.09 16.85 -16.52
C VAL A 17 8.97 17.45 -17.93
N ALA A 18 7.76 17.86 -18.36
CA ALA A 18 7.52 18.43 -19.69
C ALA A 18 7.76 19.95 -19.79
N ARG A 19 8.04 20.63 -18.68
CA ARG A 19 8.29 22.09 -18.65
C ARG A 19 9.77 22.42 -18.51
N ALA A 20 10.63 21.72 -19.26
CA ALA A 20 11.95 22.25 -19.57
C ALA A 20 11.74 23.50 -20.45
N LEU A 21 12.04 24.68 -19.92
CA LEU A 21 12.03 25.90 -20.73
C LEU A 21 12.99 25.72 -21.92
N PRO A 22 12.70 26.30 -23.09
CA PRO A 22 13.65 26.30 -24.20
C PRO A 22 14.88 27.07 -23.75
N GLY A 23 15.95 26.36 -23.40
CA GLY A 23 17.15 26.93 -22.77
C GLY A 23 17.78 26.11 -21.66
N GLY A 24 17.11 25.06 -21.15
CA GLY A 24 17.78 24.06 -20.29
C GLY A 24 18.14 24.49 -18.87
N GLU A 25 17.68 25.65 -18.39
CA GLU A 25 17.81 26.03 -16.98
C GLU A 25 16.63 25.48 -16.17
N ILE A 26 16.94 24.55 -15.27
CA ILE A 26 16.04 24.11 -14.20
C ILE A 26 15.92 25.31 -13.26
N ASP A 27 14.70 25.81 -13.07
CA ASP A 27 14.39 27.01 -12.29
C ASP A 27 15.15 27.02 -10.95
N ALA A 28 16.18 27.87 -10.82
CA ALA A 28 17.05 27.96 -9.65
C ALA A 28 16.30 28.39 -8.37
N ALA A 29 15.03 28.74 -8.48
CA ALA A 29 14.11 28.97 -7.35
C ALA A 29 13.57 27.66 -6.71
N LEU A 30 13.72 26.50 -7.37
CA LEU A 30 13.36 25.18 -6.82
C LEU A 30 14.50 24.54 -6.01
N ASP A 31 15.70 25.14 -6.04
CA ASP A 31 16.97 24.63 -5.50
C ASP A 31 17.16 24.82 -3.97
N SER A 32 16.11 24.76 -3.13
CA SER A 32 16.40 24.85 -1.68
C SER A 32 15.46 24.22 -0.65
N LYS A 33 14.31 23.61 -0.98
CA LYS A 33 13.39 23.21 0.12
C LYS A 33 12.77 21.82 0.09
N VAL A 34 12.68 21.13 -1.05
CA VAL A 34 11.98 19.84 -1.11
C VAL A 34 12.69 18.91 -2.09
N GLU A 35 13.17 17.78 -1.60
CA GLU A 35 13.71 16.71 -2.45
C GLU A 35 12.58 15.86 -3.04
N ILE A 36 12.77 15.38 -4.27
CA ILE A 36 11.85 14.45 -4.91
C ILE A 36 12.03 13.08 -4.26
N GLU A 37 10.92 12.51 -3.79
CA GLU A 37 10.89 11.18 -3.18
C GLU A 37 10.18 10.18 -4.10
N PHE A 38 10.85 9.08 -4.40
CA PHE A 38 10.31 7.99 -5.21
C PHE A 38 9.75 6.83 -4.37
N LEU A 39 9.91 6.83 -3.04
CA LEU A 39 9.37 5.80 -2.18
C LEU A 39 8.02 6.21 -1.53
N ASP A 40 7.21 5.20 -1.23
CA ASP A 40 5.98 5.32 -0.44
C ASP A 40 6.20 4.86 1.00
N ASN A 41 5.34 5.35 1.92
CA ASN A 41 5.32 4.95 3.33
C ASN A 41 6.71 4.99 4.00
N ILE A 42 7.43 6.09 3.77
CA ILE A 42 8.83 6.24 4.17
C ILE A 42 9.01 6.60 5.65
N ASP A 43 7.99 7.12 6.32
CA ASP A 43 8.11 7.52 7.73
C ASP A 43 7.92 6.32 8.65
N PHE A 44 9.02 5.61 8.95
CA PHE A 44 8.99 4.45 9.84
C PHE A 44 8.83 4.82 11.32
N THR A 45 8.85 6.11 11.68
CA THR A 45 8.47 6.56 13.02
C THR A 45 6.95 6.64 13.20
N ASN A 46 6.20 6.71 12.09
CA ASN A 46 4.73 6.71 12.08
C ASN A 46 4.18 5.96 10.83
N PRO A 47 4.52 4.68 10.64
CA PRO A 47 4.23 3.99 9.39
C PRO A 47 2.77 3.61 9.27
N VAL A 48 2.30 3.48 8.04
CA VAL A 48 1.03 2.82 7.74
C VAL A 48 1.27 1.31 7.68
N ALA A 49 0.52 0.55 8.50
CA ALA A 49 0.58 -0.90 8.53
C ALA A 49 -0.82 -1.44 8.84
N GLN A 50 -1.68 -1.54 7.83
CA GLN A 50 -3.09 -1.92 7.98
C GLN A 50 -3.25 -3.36 8.48
N ALA A 51 -2.29 -4.24 8.18
CA ALA A 51 -2.23 -5.60 8.70
C ALA A 51 -1.44 -5.73 10.02
N GLY A 52 -0.94 -4.61 10.58
CA GLY A 52 0.03 -4.59 11.65
C GLY A 52 1.48 -4.67 11.14
N ILE A 53 2.43 -4.34 12.03
CA ILE A 53 3.88 -4.43 11.73
C ILE A 53 4.26 -5.90 11.57
N GLY A 54 4.93 -6.25 10.47
CA GLY A 54 5.21 -7.66 10.14
C GLY A 54 3.95 -8.45 9.75
N GLY A 55 2.84 -7.77 9.46
CA GLY A 55 1.56 -8.38 9.12
C GLY A 55 1.54 -9.02 7.74
N MET A 56 0.52 -9.85 7.49
CA MET A 56 0.32 -10.54 6.22
C MET A 56 -0.69 -9.80 5.35
N HIS A 57 -0.39 -9.66 4.06
CA HIS A 57 -1.36 -9.33 3.02
C HIS A 57 -1.63 -10.64 2.27
N GLY A 58 -2.72 -11.34 2.61
CA GLY A 58 -2.92 -12.72 2.18
C GLY A 58 -1.80 -13.64 2.68
N SER A 59 -1.02 -14.21 1.77
CA SER A 59 0.12 -15.10 2.08
C SER A 59 1.48 -14.40 2.06
N VAL A 60 1.53 -13.09 1.82
CA VAL A 60 2.77 -12.32 1.69
C VAL A 60 3.01 -11.49 2.94
N ALA A 61 4.20 -11.59 3.53
CA ALA A 61 4.59 -10.81 4.70
C ALA A 61 5.05 -9.40 4.31
N TYR A 62 4.63 -8.41 5.10
CA TYR A 62 5.00 -7.00 4.95
C TYR A 62 5.54 -6.46 6.26
N ALA A 63 6.65 -5.73 6.20
CA ALA A 63 7.18 -5.05 7.37
C ALA A 63 6.25 -3.90 7.81
N VAL A 64 5.85 -3.11 6.82
CA VAL A 64 4.78 -2.09 6.85
C VAL A 64 4.15 -2.10 5.46
N ASP A 65 3.01 -1.43 5.26
CA ASP A 65 2.37 -1.41 3.94
C ASP A 65 3.33 -0.86 2.88
N ARG A 66 3.33 -1.45 1.67
CA ARG A 66 4.27 -1.19 0.55
C ARG A 66 5.70 -1.72 0.73
N TRP A 67 6.12 -2.10 1.93
CA TRP A 67 7.45 -2.67 2.21
C TRP A 67 7.35 -4.15 2.53
N LYS A 68 7.49 -4.99 1.51
CA LYS A 68 7.45 -6.45 1.63
C LYS A 68 8.59 -6.94 2.51
N LEU A 69 8.33 -7.86 3.42
CA LEU A 69 9.37 -8.53 4.20
C LEU A 69 9.89 -9.72 3.39
N ILE A 70 11.08 -9.58 2.80
CA ILE A 70 11.70 -10.63 1.98
C ILE A 70 12.29 -11.71 2.87
N SER A 71 12.92 -11.32 3.97
CA SER A 71 13.53 -12.25 4.91
C SER A 71 13.71 -11.61 6.28
N GLY A 72 13.85 -12.46 7.30
CA GLY A 72 14.20 -12.04 8.65
C GLY A 72 13.01 -11.57 9.49
N THR A 73 13.25 -10.61 10.37
CA THR A 73 12.28 -10.13 11.36
C THR A 73 12.23 -8.61 11.43
N VAL A 74 11.08 -8.12 11.87
CA VAL A 74 10.81 -6.70 12.05
C VAL A 74 10.13 -6.46 13.39
N SER A 75 10.45 -5.34 14.03
CA SER A 75 9.67 -4.77 15.12
C SER A 75 9.63 -3.25 15.00
N TRP A 76 8.76 -2.61 15.76
CA TRP A 76 8.55 -1.17 15.68
C TRP A 76 8.57 -0.51 17.06
N SER A 77 9.10 0.71 17.10
CA SER A 77 8.99 1.62 18.23
C SER A 77 8.81 3.05 17.70
N SER A 78 8.59 4.01 18.58
CA SER A 78 8.56 5.43 18.20
C SER A 78 9.85 5.93 17.55
N ASN A 79 10.96 5.21 17.73
CA ASN A 79 12.25 5.56 17.15
C ASN A 79 12.41 5.07 15.69
N GLY A 80 11.51 4.21 15.21
CA GLY A 80 11.58 3.63 13.87
C GLY A 80 11.36 2.13 13.85
N LEU A 81 11.63 1.56 12.68
CA LEU A 81 11.50 0.15 12.38
C LEU A 81 12.83 -0.56 12.62
N THR A 82 12.86 -1.48 13.57
CA THR A 82 14.01 -2.36 13.81
C THR A 82 13.95 -3.49 12.79
N LEU A 83 14.97 -3.58 11.94
CA LEU A 83 15.05 -4.59 10.88
C LEU A 83 16.24 -5.52 11.12
N ASN A 84 15.99 -6.82 11.15
CA ASN A 84 17.01 -7.86 11.05
C ASN A 84 16.66 -8.79 9.88
N GLY A 85 17.06 -8.40 8.67
CA GLY A 85 16.69 -9.05 7.42
C GLY A 85 16.63 -8.07 6.24
N THR A 86 15.78 -8.38 5.27
CA THR A 86 15.59 -7.60 4.04
C THR A 86 14.12 -7.21 3.87
N ILE A 87 13.87 -5.93 3.59
CA ILE A 87 12.57 -5.42 3.14
C ILE A 87 12.69 -4.84 1.73
N ARG A 88 11.61 -4.90 0.96
CA ARG A 88 11.57 -4.46 -0.43
C ARG A 88 10.37 -3.58 -0.70
N GLN A 89 10.59 -2.46 -1.37
CA GLN A 89 9.52 -1.76 -2.06
C GLN A 89 9.66 -1.97 -3.57
N ILE A 90 8.54 -2.30 -4.21
CA ILE A 90 8.47 -2.49 -5.66
C ILE A 90 7.81 -1.28 -6.28
N ARG A 91 8.51 -0.66 -7.22
CA ARG A 91 8.02 0.46 -8.02
C ARG A 91 7.23 -0.06 -9.21
N GLU A 92 6.17 0.64 -9.58
CA GLU A 92 5.36 0.29 -10.76
C GLU A 92 6.11 0.55 -12.07
N PHE A 93 6.85 1.67 -12.09
CA PHE A 93 7.65 2.13 -13.21
C PHE A 93 9.12 2.22 -12.81
N SER A 94 10.00 1.92 -13.76
CA SER A 94 11.40 2.28 -13.67
C SER A 94 11.54 3.80 -13.54
N ILE A 95 12.60 4.24 -12.89
CA ILE A 95 12.97 5.65 -12.81
C ILE A 95 13.67 6.07 -14.11
N GLY A 96 14.49 5.20 -14.70
CA GLY A 96 15.12 5.45 -16.00
C GLY A 96 16.30 6.44 -15.97
N PHE A 97 16.74 6.85 -14.79
CA PHE A 97 17.92 7.69 -14.59
C PHE A 97 18.62 7.35 -13.27
N PRO A 98 19.91 7.72 -13.13
CA PRO A 98 20.66 7.47 -11.89
C PRO A 98 20.00 8.12 -10.67
N VAL A 99 19.93 7.37 -9.59
CA VAL A 99 19.42 7.79 -8.28
C VAL A 99 20.45 7.53 -7.20
N VAL A 100 20.32 8.24 -6.10
CA VAL A 100 21.20 8.12 -4.93
C VAL A 100 20.33 7.76 -3.72
N PRO A 101 20.21 6.47 -3.40
CA PRO A 101 19.53 6.02 -2.20
C PRO A 101 20.19 6.55 -0.92
N SER A 102 19.41 6.82 0.13
CA SER A 102 19.90 7.23 1.45
C SER A 102 19.00 6.67 2.57
N ILE A 103 19.52 6.49 3.78
CA ILE A 103 18.73 6.04 4.95
C ILE A 103 19.03 6.91 6.17
N GLU A 104 17.98 7.34 6.86
CA GLU A 104 18.04 7.92 8.19
C GLU A 104 17.97 6.79 9.22
N MET A 105 19.04 6.63 9.98
CA MET A 105 19.10 5.69 11.09
C MET A 105 18.80 6.39 12.41
N HIS A 106 18.11 5.69 13.31
CA HIS A 106 18.16 6.00 14.74
C HIS A 106 19.37 5.34 15.41
N SER A 107 19.64 4.07 15.09
CA SER A 107 20.79 3.31 15.61
C SER A 107 21.15 2.13 14.70
N GLY A 108 22.38 1.62 14.82
CA GLY A 108 22.88 0.53 13.99
C GLY A 108 23.15 0.96 12.54
N THR A 109 23.15 -0.01 11.62
CA THR A 109 23.43 0.21 10.20
C THR A 109 22.39 -0.48 9.32
N ALA A 110 22.12 0.11 8.16
CA ALA A 110 21.33 -0.48 7.11
C ALA A 110 21.85 -0.01 5.75
N THR A 111 21.67 -0.83 4.73
CA THR A 111 22.00 -0.51 3.34
C THR A 111 20.71 -0.41 2.55
N ILE A 112 20.61 0.59 1.68
CA ILE A 112 19.53 0.72 0.69
C ILE A 112 20.11 0.63 -0.72
N THR A 113 19.44 -0.11 -1.59
CA THR A 113 19.78 -0.21 -3.00
C THR A 113 18.54 -0.02 -3.85
N TYR A 114 18.74 0.41 -5.10
CA TYR A 114 17.69 0.42 -6.11
C TYR A 114 18.22 -0.18 -7.41
N ASP A 115 17.46 -1.09 -7.99
CA ASP A 115 17.70 -1.65 -9.32
C ASP A 115 16.55 -1.24 -10.24
N ASP A 116 16.88 -0.44 -11.26
CA ASP A 116 15.91 0.11 -12.21
C ASP A 116 15.31 -0.97 -13.14
N THR A 117 16.03 -2.08 -13.35
CA THR A 117 15.59 -3.20 -14.19
C THR A 117 14.49 -3.99 -13.49
N THR A 118 14.73 -4.39 -12.26
CA THR A 118 13.76 -5.12 -11.43
C THR A 118 12.74 -4.19 -10.76
N LYS A 119 13.03 -2.89 -10.71
CA LYS A 119 12.26 -1.84 -10.03
C LYS A 119 12.21 -2.04 -8.51
N TYR A 120 13.17 -2.80 -7.97
CA TYR A 120 13.25 -3.14 -6.56
C TYR A 120 14.09 -2.12 -5.81
N CYS A 121 13.54 -1.60 -4.72
CA CYS A 121 14.29 -0.89 -3.71
C CYS A 121 14.39 -1.77 -2.47
N ASP A 122 15.59 -2.26 -2.18
CA ASP A 122 15.84 -3.16 -1.06
C ASP A 122 16.52 -2.41 0.08
N ILE A 123 16.07 -2.68 1.31
CA ILE A 123 16.76 -2.28 2.53
C ILE A 123 17.16 -3.52 3.29
N ILE A 124 18.44 -3.60 3.65
CA ILE A 124 19.02 -4.72 4.38
C ILE A 124 19.63 -4.19 5.68
N SER A 125 19.34 -4.86 6.80
CA SER A 125 19.93 -4.52 8.10
C SER A 125 20.07 -5.75 8.98
N SER A 126 21.01 -5.70 9.92
CA SER A 126 21.26 -6.76 10.91
C SER A 126 20.94 -6.27 12.33
N GLY A 127 19.73 -5.73 12.52
CA GLY A 127 19.22 -5.23 13.80
C GLY A 127 19.22 -3.70 13.94
N GLY A 128 19.44 -2.94 12.86
CA GLY A 128 19.40 -1.49 12.88
C GLY A 128 17.97 -0.95 13.04
N VAL A 129 17.86 0.23 13.65
CA VAL A 129 16.59 0.97 13.80
C VAL A 129 16.54 2.07 12.75
N ILE A 130 15.69 1.87 11.75
CA ILE A 130 15.56 2.75 10.58
C ILE A 130 14.40 3.73 10.80
N LYS A 131 14.65 5.03 10.64
CA LYS A 131 13.62 6.07 10.71
C LYS A 131 12.96 6.32 9.36
N ARG A 132 13.78 6.39 8.30
CA ARG A 132 13.30 6.81 6.99
C ARG A 132 14.25 6.35 5.88
N PRO A 133 13.77 5.68 4.82
CA PRO A 133 14.51 5.55 3.58
C PRO A 133 14.22 6.72 2.64
N HIS A 134 15.15 6.97 1.73
CA HIS A 134 15.04 7.95 0.66
C HIS A 134 15.53 7.36 -0.65
N LEU A 135 14.77 7.60 -1.72
CA LEU A 135 15.22 7.40 -3.09
C LEU A 135 14.98 8.69 -3.87
N GLY A 136 16.08 9.37 -4.22
CA GLY A 136 16.04 10.62 -4.96
C GLY A 136 17.21 10.74 -5.93
N ILE A 137 17.27 11.87 -6.64
CA ILE A 137 18.34 12.15 -7.62
C ILE A 137 19.66 12.48 -6.90
N ARG A 138 19.61 12.85 -5.63
CA ARG A 138 20.76 13.27 -4.82
C ARG A 138 20.72 12.54 -3.48
N GLY A 139 21.90 12.29 -2.92
CA GLY A 139 22.01 11.80 -1.55
C GLY A 139 21.58 12.90 -0.59
N ILE A 140 20.95 12.50 0.52
CA ILE A 140 20.44 13.45 1.50
C ILE A 140 21.18 13.34 2.84
N THR A 141 21.45 14.49 3.42
CA THR A 141 21.97 14.63 4.79
C THR A 141 21.03 15.45 5.67
N ASP A 142 20.27 16.37 5.06
CA ASP A 142 19.24 17.17 5.72
C ASP A 142 17.84 16.58 5.48
N TRP A 143 17.44 15.70 6.39
CA TRP A 143 16.16 14.98 6.34
C TRP A 143 14.92 15.87 6.45
N ALA A 144 15.08 17.15 6.84
CA ALA A 144 13.98 18.12 6.83
C ALA A 144 13.51 18.47 5.40
N LYS A 145 14.34 18.21 4.38
CA LYS A 145 14.01 18.45 2.97
C LYS A 145 13.16 17.35 2.34
N ILE A 146 12.99 16.21 3.00
CA ILE A 146 12.05 15.18 2.55
C ILE A 146 10.68 15.47 3.18
N PRO A 147 9.66 15.80 2.38
CA PRO A 147 8.34 16.08 2.90
C PRO A 147 7.79 14.81 3.55
N THR A 148 7.51 14.90 4.85
CA THR A 148 6.74 13.86 5.53
C THR A 148 5.29 14.06 5.14
N LEU A 149 4.71 13.07 4.45
CA LEU A 149 3.30 13.11 4.12
C LEU A 149 2.47 12.87 5.38
N ASP A 150 1.36 13.63 5.51
CA ASP A 150 0.37 13.35 6.54
C ASP A 150 -0.06 11.88 6.46
N ARG A 151 -0.22 11.25 7.63
CA ARG A 151 -0.55 9.83 7.76
C ARG A 151 -1.75 9.42 6.90
N GLU A 152 -2.76 10.28 6.79
CA GLU A 152 -3.96 10.02 5.97
C GLU A 152 -3.66 9.98 4.47
N ILE A 153 -2.74 10.81 3.98
CA ILE A 153 -2.31 10.80 2.58
C ILE A 153 -1.52 9.52 2.31
N THR A 154 -0.61 9.15 3.21
CA THR A 154 0.14 7.90 3.13
C THR A 154 -0.80 6.70 3.16
N LEU A 155 -1.83 6.71 4.03
CA LEU A 155 -2.83 5.66 4.10
C LEU A 155 -3.57 5.51 2.77
N ARG A 156 -4.04 6.61 2.16
CA ARG A 156 -4.70 6.56 0.85
C ARG A 156 -3.80 6.04 -0.26
N LYS A 157 -2.50 6.33 -0.22
CA LYS A 157 -1.53 5.74 -1.16
C LYS A 157 -1.40 4.23 -0.94
N CYS A 158 -1.22 3.79 0.30
CA CYS A 158 -1.15 2.37 0.66
C CYS A 158 -2.43 1.60 0.29
N GLN A 159 -3.59 2.22 0.46
CA GLN A 159 -4.90 1.64 0.15
C GLN A 159 -5.13 1.32 -1.34
N LYS A 160 -4.34 1.90 -2.26
CA LYS A 160 -4.35 1.50 -3.67
C LYS A 160 -3.80 0.08 -3.90
N TYR A 161 -2.99 -0.40 -2.97
CA TYR A 161 -2.30 -1.70 -3.05
C TYR A 161 -2.89 -2.73 -2.10
N TYR A 162 -3.32 -2.30 -0.92
CA TYR A 162 -3.91 -3.18 0.08
C TYR A 162 -4.97 -2.44 0.88
N TYR A 163 -6.18 -3.01 0.96
CA TYR A 163 -7.22 -2.53 1.84
C TYR A 163 -7.72 -3.67 2.72
N ARG A 164 -7.69 -3.45 4.02
CA ARG A 164 -8.28 -4.36 5.01
C ARG A 164 -9.56 -3.74 5.55
N CYS A 165 -10.69 -4.41 5.33
CA CYS A 165 -11.92 -4.05 6.02
C CYS A 165 -12.19 -5.03 7.17
N SER A 166 -12.50 -4.47 8.34
CA SER A 166 -13.09 -5.22 9.45
C SER A 166 -14.61 -5.09 9.36
N ALA A 167 -15.31 -6.17 9.73
CA ALA A 167 -16.75 -6.40 9.66
C ALA A 167 -17.66 -5.15 9.51
N ASN A 168 -18.70 -5.28 8.66
CA ASN A 168 -19.99 -4.54 8.65
C ASN A 168 -20.36 -3.64 7.45
N TYR A 169 -19.82 -3.82 6.24
CA TYR A 169 -20.22 -2.93 5.12
C TYR A 169 -20.46 -3.60 3.77
N ALA A 170 -20.57 -4.93 3.73
CA ALA A 170 -20.91 -5.61 2.49
C ALA A 170 -22.43 -5.73 2.38
N THR A 171 -23.06 -4.81 1.64
CA THR A 171 -24.46 -4.95 1.23
C THR A 171 -24.52 -5.85 0.00
N GLY A 172 -25.42 -6.82 0.00
CA GLY A 172 -25.52 -7.80 -1.06
C GLY A 172 -26.93 -8.30 -1.32
N TYR A 173 -27.05 -9.07 -2.40
CA TYR A 173 -28.27 -9.77 -2.77
C TYR A 173 -27.97 -11.23 -3.13
N ALA A 174 -28.97 -12.09 -2.99
CA ALA A 174 -28.93 -13.47 -3.44
C ALA A 174 -29.91 -13.71 -4.58
N TYR A 175 -29.47 -14.43 -5.61
CA TYR A 175 -30.32 -14.86 -6.72
C TYR A 175 -29.78 -16.14 -7.35
N ALA A 176 -30.68 -17.07 -7.69
CA ALA A 176 -30.37 -18.30 -8.42
C ALA A 176 -29.18 -19.12 -7.85
N GLY A 177 -29.12 -19.27 -6.53
CA GLY A 177 -28.06 -20.05 -5.87
C GLY A 177 -26.72 -19.32 -5.75
N VAL A 178 -26.68 -18.00 -5.98
CA VAL A 178 -25.48 -17.18 -5.86
C VAL A 178 -25.76 -15.97 -4.96
N ALA A 179 -24.87 -15.69 -4.00
CA ALA A 179 -24.87 -14.45 -3.23
C ALA A 179 -23.77 -13.51 -3.74
N ARG A 180 -24.09 -12.22 -3.86
CA ARG A 180 -23.15 -11.17 -4.27
C ARG A 180 -23.12 -10.05 -3.25
N PHE A 181 -21.93 -9.65 -2.83
CA PHE A 181 -21.70 -8.54 -1.91
C PHE A 181 -20.78 -7.50 -2.55
N SER A 182 -21.11 -6.23 -2.37
CA SER A 182 -20.25 -5.12 -2.80
C SER A 182 -19.59 -4.48 -1.59
N ILE A 183 -18.26 -4.33 -1.66
CA ILE A 183 -17.43 -3.66 -0.65
C ILE A 183 -16.90 -2.38 -1.29
N PRO A 184 -17.38 -1.20 -0.88
CA PRO A 184 -16.85 0.06 -1.37
C PRO A 184 -15.40 0.23 -0.90
N LEU A 185 -14.54 0.65 -1.83
CA LEU A 185 -13.12 0.86 -1.55
C LEU A 185 -12.87 2.34 -1.25
N PRO A 186 -12.02 2.67 -0.27
CA PRO A 186 -11.76 4.07 0.11
C PRO A 186 -11.01 4.85 -0.98
N VAL A 187 -10.30 4.13 -1.87
CA VAL A 187 -9.60 4.64 -3.05
C VAL A 187 -9.69 3.61 -4.16
N SER A 188 -9.57 4.07 -5.41
CA SER A 188 -9.44 3.17 -6.55
C SER A 188 -8.17 2.32 -6.40
N MET A 189 -8.33 1.00 -6.47
CA MET A 189 -7.22 0.06 -6.49
C MET A 189 -6.35 0.29 -7.72
N ARG A 190 -5.08 -0.06 -7.59
CA ARG A 190 -4.11 0.04 -8.68
C ARG A 190 -4.47 -0.83 -9.88
N VAL A 191 -4.95 -2.05 -9.64
CA VAL A 191 -5.35 -2.99 -10.70
C VAL A 191 -6.87 -3.03 -10.83
N SER A 192 -7.33 -3.33 -12.04
CA SER A 192 -8.76 -3.52 -12.35
C SER A 192 -9.36 -4.77 -11.70
N SER A 193 -8.52 -5.77 -11.38
CA SER A 193 -8.94 -7.05 -10.81
C SER A 193 -8.07 -7.44 -9.61
N PRO A 194 -8.28 -6.83 -8.43
CA PRO A 194 -7.53 -7.19 -7.23
C PRO A 194 -7.89 -8.60 -6.74
N SER A 195 -6.94 -9.24 -6.06
CA SER A 195 -7.14 -10.47 -5.29
C SER A 195 -7.94 -10.18 -4.03
N ILE A 196 -8.84 -11.08 -3.65
CA ILE A 196 -9.67 -10.94 -2.44
C ILE A 196 -9.43 -12.14 -1.53
N VAL A 197 -9.05 -11.87 -0.28
CA VAL A 197 -8.84 -12.90 0.75
C VAL A 197 -9.84 -12.66 1.87
N ILE A 198 -10.52 -13.73 2.30
CA ILE A 198 -11.53 -13.66 3.35
C ILE A 198 -11.04 -14.46 4.54
N SER A 199 -11.02 -13.80 5.69
CA SER A 199 -10.84 -14.44 6.99
C SER A 199 -12.19 -14.50 7.70
N GLY A 200 -12.57 -15.70 8.13
CA GLY A 200 -13.81 -15.96 8.86
C GLY A 200 -14.97 -16.44 7.98
N TYR A 201 -16.18 -16.37 8.53
CA TYR A 201 -17.40 -16.87 7.90
C TYR A 201 -18.22 -15.75 7.28
N LEU A 202 -18.92 -16.09 6.20
CA LEU A 202 -19.94 -15.24 5.62
C LEU A 202 -21.29 -15.78 6.08
N ILE A 203 -22.01 -14.96 6.83
CA ILE A 203 -23.35 -15.31 7.32
C ILE A 203 -24.34 -14.76 6.31
N CYS A 204 -25.25 -15.59 5.82
CA CYS A 204 -26.35 -15.17 4.97
C CYS A 204 -27.65 -15.50 5.69
N ASN A 205 -28.49 -14.49 5.96
CA ASN A 205 -29.88 -14.67 6.42
C ASN A 205 -30.08 -15.60 7.64
N GLY A 206 -29.34 -15.38 8.74
CA GLY A 206 -29.53 -16.13 10.00
C GLY A 206 -29.22 -17.63 9.94
N SER A 207 -28.99 -18.20 8.77
CA SER A 207 -28.42 -19.53 8.57
C SER A 207 -26.91 -19.45 8.66
N SER A 208 -26.37 -20.11 9.67
CA SER A 208 -24.95 -20.38 9.81
C SER A 208 -24.47 -21.21 8.62
N GLU A 209 -23.41 -20.72 7.97
CA GLU A 209 -22.50 -21.45 7.07
C GLU A 209 -22.94 -21.56 5.60
N ALA A 210 -22.41 -20.63 4.79
CA ALA A 210 -22.09 -20.93 3.40
C ALA A 210 -20.59 -20.70 3.18
N MET A 211 -19.83 -21.81 3.07
CA MET A 211 -18.50 -21.79 2.47
C MET A 211 -18.69 -21.71 0.95
N GLY A 212 -18.73 -20.49 0.42
CA GLY A 212 -18.67 -20.24 -1.02
C GLY A 212 -17.24 -19.96 -1.46
N SER A 213 -16.85 -20.44 -2.63
CA SER A 213 -15.63 -20.01 -3.32
C SER A 213 -15.80 -18.60 -3.85
N VAL A 214 -14.79 -17.75 -3.66
CA VAL A 214 -14.72 -16.37 -4.19
C VAL A 214 -14.58 -16.45 -5.70
N LEU A 215 -15.58 -15.95 -6.45
CA LEU A 215 -15.63 -16.13 -7.91
C LEU A 215 -15.31 -14.90 -8.77
N SER A 216 -15.11 -13.70 -8.23
CA SER A 216 -14.63 -12.53 -9.01
C SER A 216 -14.52 -11.25 -8.20
N SER A 217 -13.54 -10.39 -8.54
CA SER A 217 -13.53 -8.95 -8.26
C SER A 217 -14.08 -8.18 -9.48
N SER A 218 -14.75 -7.04 -9.27
CA SER A 218 -15.07 -6.14 -10.38
C SER A 218 -15.05 -4.67 -9.97
N GLY A 219 -14.05 -3.95 -10.49
CA GLY A 219 -13.93 -2.49 -10.45
C GLY A 219 -12.81 -2.01 -9.53
N ALA A 220 -12.05 -1.01 -9.99
CA ALA A 220 -11.03 -0.38 -9.16
C ALA A 220 -11.63 0.24 -7.88
N ASP A 221 -12.90 0.64 -7.90
CA ASP A 221 -13.57 1.36 -6.80
C ASP A 221 -14.42 0.47 -5.89
N THR A 222 -14.64 -0.78 -6.27
CA THR A 222 -15.53 -1.70 -5.52
C THR A 222 -15.02 -3.12 -5.63
N ALA A 223 -14.78 -3.76 -4.48
CA ALA A 223 -14.55 -5.20 -4.46
C ALA A 223 -15.90 -5.90 -4.45
N VAL A 224 -16.09 -6.85 -5.37
CA VAL A 224 -17.28 -7.71 -5.39
C VAL A 224 -16.88 -9.06 -4.84
N LEU A 225 -17.76 -9.64 -4.03
CA LEU A 225 -17.62 -10.98 -3.51
C LEU A 225 -18.80 -11.80 -3.99
N THR A 226 -18.51 -12.84 -4.77
CA THR A 226 -19.53 -13.79 -5.26
C THR A 226 -19.33 -15.13 -4.57
N LEU A 227 -20.41 -15.71 -4.03
CA LEU A 227 -20.44 -17.00 -3.34
C LEU A 227 -21.49 -17.92 -3.97
N SER A 228 -21.14 -19.19 -4.13
CA SER A 228 -22.13 -20.25 -4.40
C SER A 228 -22.89 -20.57 -3.12
N MET A 229 -24.21 -20.72 -3.22
CA MET A 229 -25.10 -21.14 -2.15
C MET A 229 -25.71 -22.51 -2.48
N ASN A 230 -25.95 -23.33 -1.46
CA ASN A 230 -26.76 -24.53 -1.63
C ASN A 230 -28.17 -24.13 -2.09
N SER A 231 -28.66 -24.80 -3.13
CA SER A 231 -29.70 -24.38 -4.08
C SER A 231 -31.14 -24.28 -3.55
N GLY A 232 -31.36 -23.91 -2.29
CA GLY A 232 -32.69 -23.83 -1.66
C GLY A 232 -33.15 -22.44 -1.20
N LEU A 233 -32.26 -21.44 -1.12
CA LEU A 233 -32.59 -20.13 -0.57
C LEU A 233 -32.68 -19.07 -1.68
N ALA A 234 -33.86 -18.96 -2.29
CA ALA A 234 -34.23 -17.80 -3.10
C ALA A 234 -34.71 -16.69 -2.16
N SER A 235 -33.77 -15.89 -1.64
CA SER A 235 -34.11 -14.74 -0.80
C SER A 235 -33.66 -13.44 -1.47
N THR A 236 -34.63 -12.68 -1.98
CA THR A 236 -34.48 -11.31 -2.51
C THR A 236 -34.22 -10.25 -1.42
N PHE A 237 -33.74 -10.65 -0.25
CA PHE A 237 -33.53 -9.78 0.90
C PHE A 237 -32.07 -9.27 0.99
N PRO A 238 -31.84 -8.09 1.62
CA PRO A 238 -30.49 -7.60 1.87
C PRO A 238 -29.72 -8.61 2.71
N LEU A 239 -28.55 -9.04 2.21
CA LEU A 239 -27.64 -9.90 2.93
C LEU A 239 -26.60 -9.05 3.67
N CYS A 240 -26.24 -9.45 4.89
CA CYS A 240 -25.16 -8.86 5.66
C CYS A 240 -24.03 -9.88 5.85
N ALA A 241 -22.84 -9.57 5.34
CA ALA A 241 -21.66 -10.39 5.62
C ALA A 241 -21.01 -9.96 6.95
N GLN A 242 -20.66 -10.91 7.82
CA GLN A 242 -19.87 -10.68 9.04
C GLN A 242 -18.49 -11.38 9.00
N PRO A 243 -17.63 -11.09 8.02
CA PRO A 243 -16.26 -11.61 8.01
C PRO A 243 -15.47 -10.97 9.18
N THR A 244 -14.54 -11.71 9.77
CA THR A 244 -13.63 -11.13 10.77
C THR A 244 -12.71 -10.11 10.11
N SER A 245 -12.24 -10.40 8.90
CA SER A 245 -11.69 -9.41 7.99
C SER A 245 -11.79 -9.83 6.52
N VAL A 246 -12.00 -8.87 5.63
CA VAL A 246 -11.77 -9.05 4.18
C VAL A 246 -10.58 -8.20 3.77
N GLU A 247 -9.70 -8.81 3.00
CA GLU A 247 -8.53 -8.17 2.43
C GLU A 247 -8.69 -8.06 0.92
N VAL A 248 -8.46 -6.87 0.39
CA VAL A 248 -8.44 -6.59 -1.05
C VAL A 248 -7.01 -6.20 -1.41
N ILE A 249 -6.36 -7.02 -2.24
CA ILE A 249 -4.92 -7.00 -2.51
C ILE A 249 -4.72 -6.72 -4.01
N ALA A 250 -3.98 -5.67 -4.33
CA ALA A 250 -3.65 -5.19 -5.68
C ALA A 250 -2.13 -5.10 -5.92
N ASP A 251 -1.36 -5.86 -5.15
CA ASP A 251 0.09 -5.81 -5.17
C ASP A 251 0.71 -6.23 -6.51
N LEU A 252 1.93 -5.74 -6.76
CA LEU A 252 2.65 -5.93 -8.01
C LEU A 252 3.14 -7.37 -8.23
N GLU A 253 3.18 -8.20 -7.17
CA GLU A 253 3.58 -9.61 -7.24
C GLU A 253 2.39 -10.57 -6.95
N GLY A 254 1.16 -10.04 -6.89
CA GLY A 254 -0.07 -10.78 -6.50
C GLY A 254 -1.25 -10.61 -7.45
N ALA A 255 -0.97 -10.40 -8.75
CA ALA A 255 -1.92 -10.44 -9.86
C ALA A 255 -1.40 -11.36 -10.96
#